data_AF-A0A6M4JAW2-F1
#
_entry.id   AF-A0A6M4JAW2-F1
#
_cell.length_a   1.000
_cell.length_b   1.000
_cell.length_c   1.000
_cell.angle_alpha   90.00
_cell.angle_beta   90.00
_cell.angle_gamma   90.00
#
_symmetry.space_group_name_H-M   'P 1'
#
loop_
_entity.id
_entity.type
_entity.pdbx_description
1 polymer ?
#
loop_
_entity_poly.entity_id
_entity_poly.type
_entity_poly.pdbx_seq_one_letter_code
_entity_poly.pdbx_strand_id
1 'polypeptide(L)'
;MRKFYIIEKTDDEEKQIWQLKEAKINEYLTFYSFNESLEKFIELAKDDESSRVWFHQNGAFRGSMSFEKAHTALELLHEEHIESESATEYLVSKSLIESTSTKKEEDKEQQVTQEITNETKIYPTIVSSEKEKTSKWFWVLIWILIVLILICIALTSFGIYKLYN
;
A
#
# COMPACT_ATOMS: atom_id res chain seq x y z
N MET A 1 8.30 0.87 24.05
CA MET A 1 8.87 0.34 22.79
C MET A 1 8.05 -0.80 22.25
N ARG A 2 7.05 -0.44 21.45
CA ARG A 2 6.32 -1.35 20.58
C ARG A 2 7.17 -1.68 19.35
N LYS A 3 6.99 -2.89 18.81
CA LYS A 3 7.77 -3.37 17.67
C LYS A 3 6.83 -3.71 16.53
N PHE A 4 7.11 -3.19 15.35
CA PHE A 4 6.29 -3.41 14.16
C PHE A 4 7.11 -4.07 13.05
N TYR A 5 6.45 -4.79 12.16
CA TYR A 5 7.10 -5.38 11.00
C TYR A 5 6.30 -5.04 9.76
N ILE A 6 6.99 -4.49 8.75
CA ILE A 6 6.47 -4.35 7.39
C ILE A 6 7.15 -5.44 6.56
N ILE A 7 6.34 -6.30 5.94
CA ILE A 7 6.80 -7.50 5.25
C ILE A 7 6.22 -7.49 3.85
N GLU A 8 7.10 -7.50 2.86
CA GLU A 8 6.72 -7.73 1.46
C GLU A 8 6.25 -9.18 1.28
N LYS A 9 5.11 -9.33 0.60
CA LYS A 9 4.53 -10.60 0.19
C LYS A 9 4.01 -10.47 -1.23
N THR A 10 3.69 -11.61 -1.81
CA THR A 10 2.95 -11.71 -3.06
C THR A 10 1.58 -12.30 -2.73
N ASP A 11 0.51 -11.71 -3.25
CA ASP A 11 -0.84 -12.24 -3.10
C ASP A 11 -1.13 -13.40 -4.08
N ASP A 12 -2.35 -13.92 -4.03
CA ASP A 12 -2.78 -15.04 -4.90
C ASP A 12 -2.87 -14.66 -6.39
N GLU A 13 -2.86 -13.36 -6.72
CA GLU A 13 -2.87 -12.82 -8.08
C GLU A 13 -1.46 -12.44 -8.58
N GLU A 14 -0.42 -12.89 -7.89
CA GLU A 14 0.98 -12.55 -8.16
C GLU A 14 1.31 -11.06 -8.01
N LYS A 15 0.46 -10.28 -7.31
CA LYS A 15 0.71 -8.87 -7.03
C LYS A 15 1.51 -8.70 -5.76
N GLN A 16 2.44 -7.76 -5.79
CA GLN A 16 3.18 -7.35 -4.61
C GLN A 16 2.24 -6.65 -3.62
N ILE A 17 2.31 -7.07 -2.36
CA ILE A 17 1.58 -6.50 -1.23
C ILE A 17 2.51 -6.31 -0.04
N TRP A 18 2.11 -5.42 0.86
CA TRP A 18 2.84 -5.09 2.08
C TRP A 18 2.00 -5.40 3.29
N GLN A 19 2.52 -6.22 4.21
CA GLN A 19 1.84 -6.58 5.44
C GLN A 19 2.49 -5.89 6.64
N LEU A 20 1.70 -5.13 7.39
CA LEU A 20 2.08 -4.54 8.67
C LEU A 20 1.56 -5.42 9.82
N LYS A 21 2.41 -5.72 10.80
CA LYS A 21 1.99 -6.35 12.06
C LYS A 21 2.69 -5.74 13.26
N GLU A 22 2.03 -5.78 14.41
CA GLU A 22 2.66 -5.47 15.70
C GLU A 22 3.15 -6.76 16.37
N ALA A 23 4.31 -6.71 17.02
CA ALA A 23 4.84 -7.84 17.77
C ALA A 23 3.87 -8.30 18.86
N LYS A 24 3.71 -9.62 19.00
CA LYS A 24 2.79 -10.28 19.94
C LYS A 24 1.30 -10.13 19.59
N ILE A 25 0.97 -9.46 18.48
CA ILE A 25 -0.36 -9.44 17.89
C ILE A 25 -0.30 -10.32 16.63
N ASN A 26 -1.22 -11.28 16.53
CA ASN A 26 -1.25 -12.23 15.41
C ASN A 26 -2.07 -11.72 14.21
N GLU A 27 -2.31 -10.41 14.15
CA GLU A 27 -3.09 -9.75 13.11
C GLU A 27 -2.15 -9.02 12.16
N TYR A 28 -2.47 -9.13 10.87
CA TYR A 28 -1.75 -8.46 9.79
C TYR A 28 -2.72 -7.48 9.12
N LEU A 29 -2.23 -6.28 8.88
CA LEU A 29 -2.88 -5.30 8.00
C LEU A 29 -2.19 -5.37 6.65
N THR A 30 -2.96 -5.56 5.58
CA THR A 30 -2.43 -5.72 4.22
C THR A 30 -2.69 -4.45 3.41
N PHE A 31 -1.66 -4.02 2.67
CA PHE A 31 -1.65 -2.83 1.83
C PHE A 31 -1.10 -3.17 0.45
N TYR A 32 -1.50 -2.39 -0.56
CA TYR A 32 -0.93 -2.52 -1.91
C TYR A 32 0.28 -1.60 -2.10
N SER A 33 0.44 -0.59 -1.25
CA SER A 33 1.56 0.34 -1.28
C SER A 33 2.42 0.24 -0.03
N PHE A 34 3.74 0.38 -0.22
CA PHE A 34 4.68 0.49 0.89
C PHE A 34 4.37 1.72 1.75
N ASN A 35 4.07 2.85 1.11
CA ASN A 35 3.80 4.12 1.78
C ASN A 35 2.57 4.02 2.69
N GLU A 36 1.50 3.38 2.23
CA GLU A 36 0.29 3.14 3.05
C GLU A 36 0.61 2.31 4.30
N SER A 37 1.46 1.29 4.17
CA SER A 37 1.87 0.47 5.30
C SER A 37 2.73 1.26 6.31
N LEU A 38 3.57 2.17 5.82
CA LEU A 38 4.41 3.05 6.64
C LEU A 38 3.60 4.14 7.33
N GLU A 39 2.64 4.74 6.64
CA GLU A 39 1.64 5.66 7.20
C GLU A 39 0.85 4.99 8.32
N LYS A 40 0.39 3.76 8.09
CA LYS A 40 -0.34 3.02 9.13
C LYS A 40 0.54 2.73 10.34
N PHE A 41 1.81 2.40 10.14
CA PHE A 41 2.76 2.27 11.25
C PHE A 41 2.83 3.56 12.07
N ILE A 42 3.01 4.71 11.41
CA ILE A 42 3.07 6.03 12.06
C ILE A 42 1.77 6.28 12.86
N GLU A 43 0.61 6.04 12.26
CA GLU A 43 -0.68 6.23 12.93
C GLU A 43 -0.81 5.36 14.19
N LEU A 44 -0.41 4.08 14.11
CA LEU A 44 -0.49 3.13 15.23
C LEU A 44 0.54 3.43 16.32
N ALA A 45 1.70 3.99 15.95
CA ALA A 45 2.83 4.24 16.84
C ALA A 45 2.83 5.64 17.48
N LYS A 46 1.91 6.53 17.09
CA LYS A 46 1.86 7.94 17.52
C LYS A 46 1.91 8.18 19.03
N ASP A 47 1.43 7.22 19.84
CA ASP A 47 1.39 7.33 21.29
C ASP A 47 2.64 6.71 21.99
N ASP A 48 3.58 6.14 21.22
CA ASP A 48 4.86 5.60 21.71
C ASP A 48 5.98 5.93 20.71
N GLU A 49 6.61 7.09 20.86
CA GLU A 49 7.75 7.54 20.03
C GLU A 49 8.96 6.59 20.07
N SER A 50 9.05 5.74 21.10
CA SER A 50 10.10 4.71 21.17
C SER A 50 9.84 3.52 20.24
N SER A 51 8.69 3.51 19.55
CA SER A 51 8.33 2.47 18.59
C SER A 51 9.30 2.43 17.41
N ARG A 52 9.48 1.22 16.88
CA ARG A 52 10.38 0.95 15.77
C ARG A 52 9.72 -0.04 14.82
N VAL A 53 10.03 0.09 13.53
CA VAL A 53 9.54 -0.80 12.47
C VAL A 53 10.71 -1.50 11.79
N TRP A 54 10.55 -2.80 11.54
CA TRP A 54 11.52 -3.67 10.87
C TRP A 54 10.99 -4.05 9.49
N PHE A 55 11.82 -3.85 8.46
CA PHE A 55 11.45 -4.09 7.07
C PHE A 55 12.01 -5.43 6.59
N HIS A 56 11.14 -6.22 5.97
CA HIS A 56 11.50 -7.45 5.28
C HIS A 56 11.07 -7.35 3.82
N GLN A 57 12.02 -7.58 2.92
CA GLN A 57 11.80 -7.56 1.46
C GLN A 57 12.44 -8.81 0.86
N ASN A 58 11.69 -9.53 0.02
CA ASN A 58 12.05 -10.81 -0.55
C ASN A 58 12.41 -11.85 0.54
N GLY A 59 11.65 -11.85 1.64
CA GLY A 59 11.87 -12.72 2.79
C GLY A 59 13.13 -12.39 3.62
N ALA A 60 13.92 -11.40 3.24
CA ALA A 60 15.14 -11.00 3.93
C ALA A 60 14.95 -9.70 4.72
N PHE A 61 15.55 -9.63 5.90
CA PHE A 61 15.61 -8.39 6.68
C PHE A 61 16.45 -7.33 5.96
N ARG A 62 15.88 -6.13 5.76
CA ARG A 62 16.57 -5.01 5.10
C ARG A 62 17.07 -3.95 6.08
N GLY A 63 16.39 -3.82 7.20
CA GLY A 63 16.80 -2.95 8.30
C GLY A 63 15.61 -2.46 9.12
N SER A 64 15.86 -1.50 10.00
CA SER A 64 14.81 -0.93 10.86
C SER A 64 14.87 0.59 10.90
N MET A 65 13.75 1.24 11.25
CA MET A 65 13.73 2.70 11.47
C MET A 65 12.89 3.06 12.69
N SER A 66 13.29 4.13 13.37
CA SER A 66 12.51 4.74 14.46
C SER A 66 11.25 5.43 13.92
N PHE A 67 10.31 5.70 14.83
CA PHE A 67 9.12 6.49 14.56
C PHE A 67 9.43 7.84 13.87
N GLU A 68 10.39 8.60 14.38
CA GLU A 68 10.80 9.89 13.79
C GLU A 68 11.33 9.73 12.36
N LYS A 69 12.22 8.75 12.13
CA LYS A 69 12.76 8.48 10.79
C LYS A 69 11.69 8.04 9.81
N ALA A 70 10.60 7.40 10.28
CA ALA A 70 9.49 7.01 9.42
C ALA A 70 8.73 8.21 8.87
N HIS A 71 8.56 9.28 9.65
CA HIS A 71 7.99 10.53 9.14
C HIS A 71 8.85 11.12 8.02
N THR A 72 10.16 11.30 8.26
CA THR A 72 11.08 11.82 7.25
C THR A 72 11.14 10.94 6.00
N ALA A 73 11.13 9.62 6.19
CA ALA A 73 11.11 8.66 5.08
C ALA A 73 9.86 8.81 4.23
N LEU A 74 8.69 8.93 4.84
CA LEU A 74 7.42 9.08 4.13
C LEU A 74 7.38 10.39 3.32
N GLU A 75 7.82 11.50 3.91
CA GLU A 75 7.93 12.78 3.22
C GLU A 75 8.82 12.67 1.98
N LEU A 76 10.01 12.10 2.11
CA LEU A 76 10.95 11.92 0.99
C LEU A 76 10.42 11.00 -0.10
N LEU A 77 9.75 9.90 0.26
CA LEU A 77 9.16 8.98 -0.71
C LEU A 77 8.06 9.67 -1.54
N HIS A 78 7.28 10.56 -0.92
CA HIS A 78 6.27 11.36 -1.61
C HIS A 78 6.89 12.45 -2.50
N GLU A 79 7.90 13.17 -2.00
CA GLU A 79 8.58 14.23 -2.75
C GLU A 79 9.32 13.71 -3.98
N GLU A 80 9.99 12.57 -3.85
CA GLU A 80 10.78 11.98 -4.95
C GLU A 80 9.96 10.99 -5.81
N HIS A 81 8.66 10.82 -5.54
CA HIS A 81 7.75 9.93 -6.27
C HIS A 81 8.30 8.50 -6.42
N ILE A 82 8.81 7.94 -5.33
CA ILE A 82 9.44 6.61 -5.34
C ILE A 82 8.36 5.52 -5.34
N GLU A 83 8.44 4.61 -6.29
CA GLU A 83 7.55 3.45 -6.38
C GLU A 83 7.75 2.48 -5.21
N SER A 84 6.68 1.79 -4.82
CA SER A 84 6.66 0.89 -3.65
C SER A 84 7.74 -0.21 -3.72
N GLU A 85 7.99 -0.76 -4.90
CA GLU A 85 8.96 -1.84 -5.13
C GLU A 85 10.40 -1.38 -4.81
N SER A 86 10.70 -0.11 -5.09
CA SER A 86 12.03 0.49 -4.92
C SER A 86 12.20 1.23 -3.59
N ALA A 87 11.12 1.42 -2.82
CA ALA A 87 11.12 2.26 -1.62
C ALA A 87 12.12 1.81 -0.55
N THR A 88 12.20 0.51 -0.27
CA THR A 88 13.11 0.00 0.77
C THR A 88 14.57 0.17 0.37
N GLU A 89 14.93 -0.11 -0.90
CA GLU A 89 16.28 0.08 -1.42
C GLU A 89 16.69 1.55 -1.41
N TYR A 90 15.77 2.41 -1.84
CA TYR A 90 15.94 3.86 -1.80
C TYR A 90 16.21 4.36 -0.37
N LEU A 91 15.42 3.94 0.61
CA LEU A 91 15.58 4.34 2.01
C LEU A 91 16.88 3.82 2.65
N VAL A 92 17.35 2.64 2.25
CA VAL A 92 18.68 2.13 2.62
C VAL A 92 19.77 3.03 2.03
N SER A 93 19.66 3.42 0.75
CA SER A 93 20.63 4.29 0.09
C SER A 93 20.76 5.67 0.76
N LYS A 94 19.63 6.21 1.27
CA LYS A 94 19.58 7.47 2.02
C LYS A 94 19.95 7.31 3.50
N SER A 95 20.36 6.12 3.95
CA SER A 95 20.71 5.82 5.35
C SER A 95 19.58 6.08 6.36
N LEU A 96 18.33 6.04 5.90
CA LEU A 96 17.14 6.22 6.75
C LEU A 96 16.76 4.90 7.45
N ILE A 97 17.20 3.79 6.89
CA ILE A 97 17.08 2.46 7.47
C ILE A 97 18.42 2.07 8.12
N GLU A 98 18.36 1.74 9.41
CA GLU A 98 19.46 1.10 10.14
C GLU A 98 19.55 -0.35 9.66
N SER A 99 20.32 -0.58 8.60
CA SER A 99 20.63 -1.92 8.10
C SER A 99 21.81 -2.52 8.88
N THR A 100 21.79 -3.83 9.08
CA THR A 100 22.92 -4.57 9.68
C THR A 100 24.09 -4.74 8.72
N SER A 101 23.93 -4.42 7.43
CA SER A 101 24.94 -4.66 6.39
C SER A 101 25.97 -3.54 6.21
N THR A 102 25.83 -2.38 6.86
CA THR A 102 26.84 -1.31 6.77
C THR A 102 27.86 -1.40 7.91
N LYS A 103 28.56 -2.54 7.98
CA LYS A 103 29.92 -2.57 8.52
C LYS A 103 30.86 -2.86 7.34
N LYS A 104 31.60 -1.82 6.96
CA LYS A 104 32.81 -1.86 6.12
C LYS A 104 33.66 -3.09 6.50
N GLU A 105 34.25 -3.75 5.51
CA GLU A 105 35.20 -4.87 5.62
C GLU A 105 35.97 -4.94 6.95
N GLU A 106 35.72 -6.00 7.73
CA GLU A 106 36.72 -6.89 8.35
C GLU A 106 36.00 -7.91 9.25
N ASP A 107 36.14 -9.19 8.88
CA ASP A 107 36.11 -10.40 9.71
C ASP A 107 35.22 -10.43 10.96
N LYS A 108 34.07 -11.12 10.86
CA LYS A 108 33.88 -12.46 11.47
C LYS A 108 32.42 -12.92 11.36
N GLU A 109 32.32 -14.11 10.79
CA GLU A 109 31.30 -15.14 10.94
C GLU A 109 30.54 -15.10 12.28
N GLN A 110 29.22 -14.97 12.21
CA GLN A 110 28.29 -15.73 13.07
C GLN A 110 26.88 -15.75 12.48
N GLN A 111 26.48 -16.95 12.05
CA GLN A 111 25.12 -17.36 11.73
C GLN A 111 24.18 -17.13 12.92
N VAL A 112 22.99 -16.59 12.66
CA VAL A 112 21.77 -16.99 13.38
C VAL A 112 20.67 -17.21 12.35
N THR A 113 20.45 -18.49 12.07
CA THR A 113 19.25 -19.03 11.44
C THR A 113 18.04 -18.68 12.29
N GLN A 114 17.09 -17.93 11.73
CA GLN A 114 15.73 -17.90 12.23
C GLN A 114 14.84 -18.64 11.24
N GLU A 115 14.47 -19.84 11.67
CA GLU A 115 13.48 -20.72 11.07
C GLU A 115 12.10 -20.02 11.17
N ILE A 116 11.65 -19.40 10.08
CA ILE A 116 10.26 -18.97 9.96
C ILE A 116 9.45 -20.19 9.54
N THR A 117 8.94 -20.91 10.53
CA THR A 117 7.96 -21.98 10.34
C THR A 117 6.75 -21.41 9.60
N ASN A 118 6.52 -21.96 8.41
CA ASN A 118 5.31 -21.78 7.62
C ASN A 118 4.12 -22.39 8.36
N GLU A 119 3.34 -21.56 9.05
CA GLU A 119 1.91 -21.83 9.26
C GLU A 119 1.10 -20.64 8.76
N THR A 120 0.85 -20.68 7.45
CA THR A 120 -0.12 -19.83 6.77
C THR A 120 -1.51 -20.16 7.28
N LYS A 121 -1.99 -19.42 8.29
CA LYS A 121 -3.42 -19.18 8.45
C LYS A 121 -3.76 -17.90 7.69
N ILE A 122 -4.45 -18.09 6.57
CA ILE A 122 -5.07 -17.03 5.77
C ILE A 122 -6.12 -16.38 6.68
N TYR A 123 -5.83 -15.18 7.18
CA TYR A 123 -6.83 -14.32 7.81
C TYR A 123 -7.44 -13.44 6.72
N PRO A 124 -8.75 -13.16 6.80
CA PRO A 124 -9.48 -12.49 5.74
C PRO A 124 -8.85 -11.12 5.49
N THR A 125 -8.41 -10.95 4.26
CA THR A 125 -8.09 -9.69 3.61
C THR A 125 -9.18 -8.67 3.96
N ILE A 126 -8.89 -7.75 4.88
CA ILE A 126 -9.59 -6.47 4.86
C ILE A 126 -8.91 -5.72 3.72
N VAL A 127 -9.35 -6.06 2.50
CA VAL A 127 -9.18 -5.18 1.37
C VAL A 127 -9.82 -3.89 1.86
N SER A 128 -9.02 -2.87 2.12
CA SER A 128 -9.51 -1.50 1.96
C SER A 128 -9.73 -1.31 0.45
N SER A 129 -10.68 -2.07 -0.09
CA SER A 129 -11.36 -1.71 -1.29
C SER A 129 -12.12 -0.48 -0.84
N GLU A 130 -11.64 0.68 -1.24
CA GLU A 130 -12.55 1.74 -1.58
C GLU A 130 -13.53 1.13 -2.59
N LYS A 131 -14.58 0.49 -2.08
CA LYS A 131 -15.75 0.17 -2.87
C LYS A 131 -16.24 1.54 -3.28
N GLU A 132 -15.84 1.95 -4.47
CA GLU A 132 -16.47 3.02 -5.20
C GLU A 132 -17.97 2.74 -5.08
N LYS A 133 -18.64 3.48 -4.21
CA LYS A 133 -20.08 3.37 -4.03
C LYS A 133 -20.63 3.82 -5.36
N THR A 134 -20.89 2.88 -6.26
CA THR A 134 -21.66 3.12 -7.48
C THR A 134 -23.01 3.63 -7.00
N SER A 135 -23.12 4.95 -6.92
CA SER A 135 -24.28 5.59 -6.35
C SER A 135 -25.44 5.20 -7.26
N LYS A 136 -26.56 4.78 -6.67
CA LYS A 136 -27.76 4.49 -7.46
C LYS A 136 -28.19 5.69 -8.31
N TRP A 137 -27.74 6.89 -7.93
CA TRP A 137 -27.92 8.12 -8.69
C TRP A 137 -27.14 8.14 -10.01
N PHE A 138 -26.00 7.47 -10.12
CA PHE A 138 -25.24 7.36 -11.38
C PHE A 138 -26.05 6.60 -12.45
N TRP A 139 -26.76 5.54 -12.07
CA TRP A 139 -27.67 4.83 -12.97
C TRP A 139 -28.89 5.66 -13.39
N VAL A 140 -29.40 6.52 -12.50
CA VAL A 140 -30.47 7.47 -12.84
C VAL A 140 -29.99 8.50 -13.86
N LEU A 141 -28.77 9.00 -13.70
CA LEU A 141 -28.17 9.99 -14.59
C LEU A 141 -27.91 9.41 -16.00
N ILE A 142 -27.45 8.16 -16.06
CA ILE A 142 -27.32 7.40 -17.32
C ILE A 142 -28.68 7.24 -18.01
N TRP A 143 -29.73 6.88 -17.25
CA TRP A 143 -31.08 6.75 -17.81
C TRP A 143 -31.62 8.07 -18.37
N ILE A 144 -31.42 9.18 -17.66
CA ILE A 144 -31.80 10.52 -18.12
C ILE A 144 -31.07 10.88 -19.42
N LEU A 145 -29.77 10.59 -19.51
CA LEU A 145 -28.97 10.86 -20.70
C LEU A 145 -29.49 10.09 -21.92
N ILE A 146 -29.85 8.82 -21.76
CA ILE A 146 -30.41 7.98 -22.84
C ILE A 146 -31.74 8.56 -23.34
N VAL A 147 -32.63 8.96 -22.44
CA VAL A 147 -33.93 9.56 -22.81
C VAL A 147 -33.73 10.87 -23.58
N LEU A 148 -32.77 11.69 -23.16
CA LEU A 148 -32.47 12.97 -23.80
C LEU A 148 -31.94 12.77 -25.23
N ILE A 149 -31.08 11.77 -25.45
CA ILE A 149 -30.58 11.40 -26.79
C ILE A 149 -31.74 10.97 -27.71
N LEU A 150 -32.68 10.15 -27.22
CA LEU A 150 -33.83 9.72 -28.01
C LEU A 150 -34.74 10.88 -28.43
N ILE A 151 -34.94 11.87 -27.55
CA ILE A 151 -35.70 13.07 -27.86
C ILE A 151 -35.00 13.89 -28.96
N CYS A 152 -33.68 14.06 -28.89
CA CYS A 152 -32.91 14.74 -29.94
C CYS A 152 -33.06 14.06 -31.31
N ILE A 153 -33.05 12.72 -31.36
CA ILE A 153 -33.25 11.95 -32.60
C ILE A 153 -34.68 12.14 -33.13
N ALA A 154 -35.69 12.16 -32.26
CA ALA A 154 -37.08 12.39 -32.67
C ALA A 154 -37.28 13.81 -33.22
N LEU A 155 -36.70 14.83 -32.59
CA LEU A 155 -36.79 16.22 -33.03
C LEU A 155 -36.09 16.47 -34.37
N THR A 156 -34.91 15.87 -34.58
CA THR A 156 -34.21 15.94 -35.88
C THR A 156 -35.03 15.26 -36.98
N SER A 157 -35.60 14.08 -36.69
CA SER A 157 -36.47 13.37 -37.63
C SER A 157 -37.73 14.17 -37.99
N PHE A 158 -38.37 14.80 -36.99
CA PHE A 158 -39.57 15.61 -37.19
C PHE A 158 -39.28 16.93 -37.95
N GLY A 159 -38.16 17.59 -37.63
CA GLY A 159 -37.73 18.80 -38.34
C GLY A 159 -37.43 18.53 -39.81
N ILE A 160 -36.75 17.42 -40.10
CA ILE A 160 -36.49 16.97 -41.48
C ILE A 160 -37.82 16.64 -42.17
N TYR A 161 -38.72 15.90 -41.51
CA TYR A 161 -40.01 15.53 -42.10
C TYR A 161 -40.84 16.75 -42.55
N LYS A 162 -40.82 17.84 -41.77
CA LYS A 162 -41.52 19.10 -42.11
C LYS A 162 -40.87 19.89 -43.26
N LEU A 163 -39.59 19.65 -43.57
CA LEU A 163 -38.90 20.29 -44.69
C LEU A 163 -39.16 19.60 -46.02
N TYR A 164 -39.50 18.31 -46.02
CA TYR A 164 -39.69 17.49 -47.22
C TYR A 164 -41.16 17.32 -47.63
N ASN A 165 -42.11 17.86 -46.87
CA ASN A 165 -43.54 17.68 -47.08
C ASN A 165 -44.29 19.00 -46.88
#